data_AF-A0A6B1HE10-F1
#
_entry.id   AF-A0A6B1HE10-F1
#
_cell.length_a   1.000
_cell.length_b   1.000
_cell.length_c   1.000
_cell.angle_alpha   90.00
_cell.angle_beta   90.00
_cell.angle_gamma   90.00
#
_symmetry.space_group_name_H-M   'P 1'
#
loop_
_entity.id
_entity.type
_entity.pdbx_description
1 polymer ?
#
loop_
_entity_poly.entity_id
_entity_poly.type
_entity_poly.pdbx_seq_one_letter_code
_entity_poly.pdbx_strand_id
1 'polypeptide(L)'
;MADMKDQHILYVGYISALGTLMDFVFASSGLRVGASFDELQNVRTGVSYTSGAGIPGASDYEDYGLVSTFPGPDGNQFLIVAGTRDSGLMHAAHAISSLEDIGALEDVMGVAARDNGNAAPAFEALYEVTGFDRINLDATLVYKAPLDYRPIWGVEVAEVEN
;
A
#
# COMPACT_ATOMS: atom_id res chain seq x y z
N MET A 1 -11.99 19.01 -0.99
CA MET A 1 -12.54 17.74 -1.49
C MET A 1 -12.74 17.71 -3.01
N ALA A 2 -12.94 18.84 -3.71
CA ALA A 2 -13.00 18.84 -5.18
C ALA A 2 -11.67 18.37 -5.83
N ASP A 3 -10.51 18.88 -5.38
CA ASP A 3 -9.20 18.51 -5.95
C ASP A 3 -8.86 17.01 -5.88
N MET A 4 -9.26 16.32 -4.81
CA MET A 4 -8.94 14.89 -4.64
C MET A 4 -9.72 13.96 -5.57
N LYS A 5 -10.75 14.48 -6.23
CA LYS A 5 -11.57 13.70 -7.15
C LYS A 5 -11.13 13.86 -8.61
N ASP A 6 -10.59 15.02 -8.97
CA ASP A 6 -10.24 15.32 -10.36
C ASP A 6 -8.74 15.20 -10.66
N GLN A 7 -7.88 15.12 -9.63
CA GLN A 7 -6.42 15.07 -9.79
C GLN A 7 -5.83 13.72 -9.38
N HIS A 8 -4.77 13.30 -10.06
CA HIS A 8 -3.96 12.18 -9.59
C HIS A 8 -3.29 12.55 -8.25
N ILE A 9 -3.34 11.64 -7.29
CA ILE A 9 -2.81 11.85 -5.95
C ILE A 9 -1.62 10.92 -5.73
N LEU A 10 -0.45 11.51 -5.53
CA LEU A 10 0.76 10.80 -5.11
C LEU A 10 1.07 11.16 -3.66
N TYR A 11 1.09 10.15 -2.80
CA TYR A 11 1.60 10.26 -1.44
C TYR A 11 2.92 9.52 -1.32
N VAL A 12 3.95 10.20 -0.80
CA VAL A 12 5.23 9.60 -0.44
C VAL A 12 5.58 10.05 0.97
N GLY A 13 5.64 9.14 1.94
CA GLY A 13 5.89 9.51 3.33
C GLY A 13 5.69 8.37 4.32
N TYR A 14 5.50 8.69 5.60
CA TYR A 14 5.28 7.67 6.62
C TYR A 14 3.80 7.31 6.73
N ILE A 15 3.51 6.06 7.07
CA ILE A 15 2.14 5.62 7.38
C ILE A 15 1.53 6.50 8.49
N SER A 16 2.34 6.89 9.48
CA SER A 16 1.95 7.80 10.57
C SER A 16 1.57 9.21 10.13
N ALA A 17 2.00 9.63 8.94
CA ALA A 17 1.77 10.96 8.39
C ALA A 17 0.73 10.98 7.26
N LEU A 18 -0.02 9.88 7.04
CA LEU A 18 -1.11 9.84 6.05
C LEU A 18 -2.24 10.81 6.38
N GLY A 19 -2.46 11.10 7.67
CA GLY A 19 -3.52 12.00 8.13
C GLY A 19 -4.88 11.58 7.56
N THR A 20 -5.56 12.51 6.89
CA THR A 20 -6.89 12.26 6.31
C THR A 20 -6.89 11.25 5.16
N LEU A 21 -5.74 10.92 4.54
CA LEU A 21 -5.68 9.88 3.53
C LEU A 21 -5.84 8.48 4.12
N MET A 22 -5.56 8.32 5.42
CA MET A 22 -5.61 7.02 6.10
C MET A 22 -6.97 6.34 5.92
N ASP A 23 -8.07 7.08 6.06
CA ASP A 23 -9.41 6.52 5.93
C ASP A 23 -9.67 5.97 4.52
N PHE A 24 -9.12 6.60 3.47
CA PHE A 24 -9.28 6.14 2.09
C PHE A 24 -8.40 4.93 1.79
N VAL A 25 -7.12 5.00 2.20
CA VAL A 25 -6.14 3.94 1.95
C VAL A 25 -6.55 2.64 2.64
N PHE A 26 -7.06 2.73 3.87
CA PHE A 26 -7.39 1.54 4.66
C PHE A 26 -8.89 1.16 4.63
N ALA A 27 -9.77 1.94 3.99
CA ALA A 27 -11.21 1.62 3.91
C ALA A 27 -11.50 0.26 3.27
N SER A 28 -10.74 -0.13 2.25
CA SER A 28 -10.86 -1.45 1.61
C SER A 28 -9.56 -2.25 1.65
N SER A 29 -8.58 -1.81 2.44
CA SER A 29 -7.35 -2.55 2.63
C SER A 29 -7.63 -3.86 3.38
N GLY A 30 -6.92 -4.93 3.01
CA GLY A 30 -6.83 -6.12 3.84
C GLY A 30 -5.87 -5.94 5.03
N LEU A 31 -5.23 -4.78 5.14
CA LEU A 31 -4.41 -4.36 6.27
C LEU A 31 -5.18 -3.36 7.16
N ARG A 32 -4.80 -3.32 8.44
CA ARG A 32 -5.25 -2.32 9.41
C ARG A 32 -4.06 -1.76 10.16
N VAL A 33 -4.03 -0.44 10.32
CA VAL A 33 -3.00 0.23 11.12
C VAL A 33 -3.26 0.02 12.61
N GLY A 34 -2.22 -0.38 13.34
CA GLY A 34 -2.21 -0.48 14.80
C GLY A 34 -2.10 0.88 15.49
N ALA A 35 -2.18 0.89 16.82
CA ALA A 35 -2.25 2.14 17.60
C ALA A 35 -0.98 3.00 17.54
N SER A 36 0.17 2.41 17.21
CA SER A 36 1.47 3.10 17.14
C SER A 36 1.81 3.65 15.75
N PHE A 37 1.01 3.36 14.71
CA PHE A 37 1.35 3.57 13.29
C PHE A 37 2.58 2.81 12.78
N ASP A 38 3.25 2.07 13.67
CA ASP A 38 4.41 1.22 13.39
C ASP A 38 4.01 -0.25 13.25
N GLU A 39 2.71 -0.51 13.25
CA GLU A 39 2.12 -1.84 13.16
C GLU A 39 1.07 -1.84 12.07
N LEU A 40 1.13 -2.85 11.21
CA LEU A 40 0.08 -3.22 10.28
C LEU A 40 -0.37 -4.63 10.59
N GLN A 41 -1.67 -4.88 10.56
CA GLN A 41 -2.22 -6.21 10.76
C GLN A 41 -3.02 -6.65 9.54
N ASN A 42 -2.74 -7.86 9.04
CA ASN A 42 -3.60 -8.51 8.06
C ASN A 42 -4.94 -8.87 8.71
N VAL A 43 -6.02 -8.27 8.23
CA VAL A 43 -7.37 -8.42 8.79
C VAL A 43 -7.91 -9.84 8.59
N ARG A 44 -7.46 -10.56 7.56
CA ARG A 44 -7.93 -11.91 7.24
C ARG A 44 -7.18 -12.99 8.03
N THR A 45 -5.86 -12.88 8.11
CA THR A 45 -5.01 -13.91 8.73
C THR A 45 -4.68 -13.61 10.19
N GLY A 46 -4.84 -12.36 10.63
CA GLY A 46 -4.47 -11.88 11.96
C GLY A 46 -2.97 -11.65 12.15
N VAL A 47 -2.15 -11.92 11.13
CA VAL A 47 -0.69 -11.70 11.17
C VAL A 47 -0.40 -10.22 11.37
N SER A 48 0.46 -9.93 12.35
CA SER A 48 0.92 -8.56 12.61
C SER A 48 2.32 -8.35 12.06
N TYR A 49 2.52 -7.18 11.48
CA TYR A 49 3.75 -6.67 10.87
C TYR A 49 4.14 -5.43 11.69
N THR A 50 5.02 -5.61 12.66
CA THR A 50 5.40 -4.56 13.62
C THR A 50 6.84 -4.15 13.41
N SER A 51 7.09 -2.86 13.18
CA SER A 51 8.45 -2.37 13.04
C SER A 51 9.25 -2.60 14.33
N GLY A 52 10.41 -3.24 14.19
CA GLY A 52 11.33 -3.53 15.30
C GLY A 52 12.20 -2.34 15.73
N ALA A 53 12.15 -1.23 14.99
CA ALA A 53 12.96 -0.05 15.23
C ALA A 53 12.52 0.69 16.51
N GLY A 54 13.16 0.34 17.64
CA GLY A 54 12.88 0.93 18.95
C GLY A 54 13.02 -0.03 20.13
N ILE A 55 13.25 -1.33 19.87
CA ILE A 55 13.52 -2.32 20.92
C ILE A 55 14.96 -2.14 21.43
N PRO A 56 15.17 -1.76 22.71
CA PRO A 56 16.53 -1.57 23.23
C PRO A 56 17.32 -2.89 23.20
N GLY A 57 18.45 -2.91 22.50
CA GLY A 57 19.35 -4.07 22.43
C GLY A 57 19.16 -5.00 21.23
N ALA A 58 18.20 -4.73 20.34
CA ALA A 58 18.11 -5.43 19.06
C ALA A 58 19.07 -4.78 18.04
N SER A 59 20.00 -5.57 17.48
CA SER A 59 20.85 -5.17 16.35
C SER A 59 20.14 -5.23 15.01
N ASP A 60 19.05 -6.00 14.99
CA ASP A 60 18.25 -6.35 13.82
C ASP A 60 16.96 -5.55 13.92
N TYR A 61 16.57 -4.91 12.83
CA TYR A 61 15.30 -4.22 12.74
C TYR A 61 14.55 -4.66 11.49
N GLU A 62 13.23 -4.71 11.63
CA GLU A 62 12.28 -4.95 10.58
C GLU A 62 11.48 -3.66 10.39
N ASP A 63 11.38 -3.20 9.15
CA ASP A 63 10.55 -2.07 8.77
C ASP A 63 9.71 -2.46 7.56
N TYR A 64 8.59 -1.77 7.37
CA TYR A 64 7.63 -2.15 6.35
C TYR A 64 7.41 -1.02 5.35
N GLY A 65 7.39 -1.39 4.07
CA GLY A 65 7.09 -0.53 2.94
C GLY A 65 5.76 -0.91 2.31
N LEU A 66 4.80 0.01 2.29
CA LEU A 66 3.49 -0.13 1.67
C LEU A 66 3.49 0.55 0.30
N VAL A 67 3.07 -0.18 -0.72
CA VAL A 67 2.65 0.38 -2.01
C VAL A 67 1.16 0.08 -2.18
N SER A 68 0.34 1.10 -2.36
CA SER A 68 -1.10 0.96 -2.60
C SER A 68 -1.53 1.88 -3.72
N THR A 69 -2.29 1.34 -4.68
CA THR A 69 -2.80 2.11 -5.82
C THR A 69 -4.26 1.76 -6.07
N PHE A 70 -5.08 2.76 -6.35
CA PHE A 70 -6.51 2.56 -6.65
C PHE A 70 -7.09 3.77 -7.40
N PRO A 71 -8.10 3.55 -8.26
CA PRO A 71 -8.77 4.64 -8.95
C PRO A 71 -9.66 5.44 -8.00
N GLY A 72 -9.69 6.74 -8.25
CA GLY A 72 -10.64 7.66 -7.65
C GLY A 72 -11.94 7.77 -8.44
N PRO A 73 -12.90 8.55 -7.93
CA PRO A 73 -14.28 8.54 -8.43
C PRO A 73 -14.44 9.13 -9.83
N ASP A 74 -13.62 10.10 -10.23
CA ASP A 74 -13.75 10.82 -11.50
C ASP A 74 -12.64 10.44 -12.51
N GLY A 75 -12.11 9.22 -12.38
CA GLY A 75 -11.09 8.66 -13.28
C GLY A 75 -9.64 9.07 -12.96
N ASN A 76 -9.43 9.74 -11.83
CA ASN A 76 -8.10 9.97 -11.27
C ASN A 76 -7.54 8.70 -10.61
N GLN A 77 -6.26 8.75 -10.20
CA GLN A 77 -5.56 7.62 -9.59
C GLN A 77 -4.90 8.06 -8.29
N PHE A 78 -5.01 7.23 -7.27
CA PHE A 78 -4.24 7.35 -6.03
C PHE A 78 -3.07 6.38 -6.09
N LEU A 79 -1.87 6.88 -5.79
CA LEU A 79 -0.67 6.08 -5.57
C LEU A 79 -0.07 6.47 -4.21
N ILE A 80 0.04 5.50 -3.34
CA ILE A 80 0.51 5.64 -1.97
C ILE A 80 1.78 4.82 -1.84
N VAL A 81 2.87 5.51 -1.53
CA VAL A 81 4.17 4.93 -1.23
C VAL A 81 4.48 5.31 0.20
N ALA A 82 4.30 4.39 1.13
CA ALA A 82 4.41 4.67 2.54
C ALA A 82 5.38 3.72 3.23
N GLY A 83 6.01 4.17 4.32
CA GLY A 83 6.81 3.31 5.19
C GLY A 83 6.45 3.47 6.66
N THR A 84 6.70 2.45 7.47
CA THR A 84 6.70 2.59 8.94
C THR A 84 7.88 3.47 9.38
N ARG A 85 9.00 3.37 8.66
CA ARG A 85 10.25 4.14 8.83
C ARG A 85 10.92 4.37 7.48
N ASP A 86 12.10 4.99 7.52
CA ASP A 86 12.90 5.37 6.34
C ASP A 86 13.25 4.20 5.42
N SER A 87 13.70 3.08 5.98
CA SER A 87 14.08 1.86 5.25
C SER A 87 12.90 1.29 4.45
N GLY A 88 11.74 1.12 5.10
CA GLY A 88 10.49 0.70 4.47
C GLY A 88 10.04 1.65 3.37
N LEU A 89 10.09 2.97 3.63
CA LEU A 89 9.72 3.99 2.64
C LEU A 89 10.67 3.98 1.43
N MET A 90 11.98 3.94 1.66
CA MET A 90 12.98 3.90 0.60
C MET A 90 12.81 2.66 -0.27
N HIS A 91 12.54 1.50 0.33
CA HIS A 91 12.31 0.28 -0.44
C HIS A 91 11.01 0.35 -1.24
N ALA A 92 9.90 0.80 -0.64
CA ALA A 92 8.63 0.98 -1.35
C ALA A 92 8.78 1.94 -2.54
N ALA A 93 9.52 3.04 -2.37
CA ALA A 93 9.80 3.98 -3.45
C ALA A 93 10.68 3.36 -4.55
N HIS A 94 11.67 2.55 -4.18
CA HIS A 94 12.52 1.84 -5.14
C HIS A 94 11.71 0.82 -5.96
N ALA A 95 10.83 0.05 -5.31
CA ALA A 95 9.98 -0.96 -5.93
C ALA A 95 9.01 -0.43 -7.00
N ILE A 96 8.84 0.89 -7.10
CA ILE A 96 8.02 1.54 -8.14
C ILE A 96 8.81 2.58 -8.95
N SER A 97 10.13 2.57 -8.87
CA SER A 97 10.98 3.61 -9.47
C SER A 97 11.22 3.44 -10.97
N SER A 98 10.91 2.27 -11.53
CA SER A 98 10.98 2.01 -12.97
C SER A 98 9.69 1.37 -13.51
N LEU A 99 9.47 1.54 -14.82
CA LEU A 99 8.35 0.90 -15.51
C LEU A 99 8.45 -0.64 -15.50
N GLU A 100 9.66 -1.18 -15.42
CA GLU A 100 9.91 -2.63 -15.29
C GLU A 100 9.44 -3.13 -13.92
N ASP A 101 9.78 -2.41 -12.85
CA ASP A 101 9.37 -2.78 -11.49
C ASP A 101 7.84 -2.70 -11.31
N ILE A 102 7.23 -1.66 -11.90
CA ILE A 102 5.76 -1.52 -11.92
C ILE A 102 5.11 -2.67 -12.71
N GLY A 103 5.63 -3.00 -13.89
CA GLY A 103 5.11 -4.11 -14.69
C GLY A 103 5.22 -5.45 -13.98
N ALA A 104 6.37 -5.71 -13.33
CA ALA A 104 6.57 -6.90 -12.52
C ALA A 104 5.59 -6.97 -11.34
N LEU A 105 5.29 -5.83 -10.71
CA LEU A 105 4.29 -5.77 -9.64
C LEU A 105 2.88 -6.05 -10.17
N GLU A 106 2.48 -5.42 -11.28
CA GLU A 106 1.18 -5.65 -11.92
C GLU A 106 0.97 -7.11 -12.34
N ASP A 107 2.02 -7.75 -12.86
CA ASP A 107 2.05 -9.17 -13.21
C ASP A 107 1.89 -10.07 -11.98
N VAL A 108 2.64 -9.79 -10.92
CA VAL A 108 2.56 -10.50 -9.62
C VAL A 108 1.17 -10.36 -8.99
N MET A 109 0.48 -9.25 -9.25
CA MET A 109 -0.87 -8.96 -8.77
C MET A 109 -1.97 -9.52 -9.69
N GLY A 110 -1.64 -9.92 -10.92
CA GLY A 110 -2.61 -10.38 -11.92
C GLY A 110 -3.60 -9.29 -12.34
N VAL A 111 -3.22 -8.01 -12.19
CA VAL A 111 -4.10 -6.85 -12.40
C VAL A 111 -4.27 -6.55 -13.89
N ALA A 112 -3.23 -6.77 -14.70
CA ALA A 112 -3.29 -6.65 -16.16
C ALA A 112 -4.35 -7.56 -16.82
N ALA A 113 -4.72 -8.67 -16.17
CA ALA A 113 -5.61 -9.68 -16.72
C ALA A 113 -7.10 -9.47 -16.42
N ARG A 114 -7.48 -8.51 -15.55
CA ARG A 114 -8.87 -8.43 -15.06
C ARG A 114 -9.83 -7.66 -15.97
N ASP A 115 -9.33 -6.86 -16.92
CA ASP A 115 -10.21 -5.98 -17.72
C ASP A 115 -9.65 -5.57 -19.11
N ASN A 116 -9.17 -6.53 -19.92
CA ASN A 116 -8.74 -6.31 -21.31
C ASN A 116 -7.75 -5.14 -21.52
N GLY A 117 -6.93 -4.82 -20.52
CA GLY A 117 -5.93 -3.75 -20.57
C GLY A 117 -6.46 -2.31 -20.41
N ASN A 118 -7.72 -2.12 -19.98
CA ASN A 118 -8.32 -0.79 -19.87
C ASN A 118 -8.81 -0.40 -18.46
N ALA A 119 -8.68 -1.26 -17.46
CA ALA A 119 -8.96 -0.90 -16.06
C ALA A 119 -7.71 -0.34 -15.38
N ALA A 120 -7.90 0.78 -14.65
CA ALA A 120 -6.86 1.34 -13.80
C ALA A 120 -6.47 0.34 -12.69
N PRO A 121 -5.18 0.23 -12.34
CA PRO A 121 -4.73 -0.75 -11.37
C PRO A 121 -5.30 -0.45 -9.98
N ALA A 122 -5.70 -1.52 -9.28
CA ALA A 122 -6.24 -1.46 -7.93
C ALA A 122 -5.63 -2.59 -7.08
N PHE A 123 -4.59 -2.28 -6.31
CA PHE A 123 -3.88 -3.26 -5.50
C PHE A 123 -3.12 -2.62 -4.34
N GLU A 124 -2.73 -3.46 -3.39
CA GLU A 124 -1.78 -3.13 -2.33
C GLU A 124 -0.74 -4.25 -2.15
N ALA A 125 0.45 -3.85 -1.75
CA ALA A 125 1.61 -4.69 -1.50
C ALA A 125 2.36 -4.18 -0.28
N LEU A 126 2.82 -5.10 0.58
CA LEU A 126 3.64 -4.81 1.74
C LEU A 126 4.97 -5.56 1.64
N TYR A 127 6.04 -4.81 1.74
CA TYR A 127 7.41 -5.31 1.78
C TYR A 127 7.92 -5.25 3.21
N GLU A 128 8.51 -6.34 3.67
CA GLU A 128 9.34 -6.38 4.87
C GLU A 128 10.78 -6.09 4.48
N VAL A 129 11.35 -5.06 5.08
CA VAL A 129 12.75 -4.66 4.90
C VAL A 129 13.49 -5.00 6.16
N THR A 130 14.45 -5.90 6.04
CA THR A 130 15.31 -6.30 7.15
C THR A 130 16.64 -5.56 7.06
N GLY A 131 17.16 -5.15 8.21
CA GLY A 131 18.46 -4.49 8.28
C GLY A 131 19.23 -4.83 9.53
N PHE A 132 20.55 -4.65 9.44
CA PHE A 132 21.49 -4.79 10.53
C PHE A 132 22.34 -3.53 10.62
N ASP A 133 22.42 -2.92 11.81
CA ASP A 133 23.24 -1.71 12.06
C ASP A 133 23.04 -0.58 11.02
N ARG A 134 21.76 -0.33 10.68
CA ARG A 134 21.27 0.66 9.69
C ARG A 134 21.60 0.37 8.22
N ILE A 135 22.08 -0.83 7.91
CA ILE A 135 22.24 -1.31 6.55
C ILE A 135 21.00 -2.12 6.18
N ASN A 136 20.28 -1.72 5.13
CA ASN A 136 19.21 -2.53 4.56
C ASN A 136 19.85 -3.74 3.87
N LEU A 137 19.50 -4.95 4.32
CA LEU A 137 20.13 -6.19 3.88
C LEU A 137 19.31 -6.88 2.80
N ASP A 138 17.99 -6.95 2.99
CA ASP A 138 17.07 -7.62 2.08
C ASP A 138 15.65 -7.05 2.21
N ALA A 139 14.83 -7.30 1.20
CA ALA A 139 13.42 -6.95 1.24
C ALA A 139 12.55 -8.03 0.59
N THR A 140 11.50 -8.44 1.31
CA THR A 140 10.62 -9.53 0.90
C THR A 140 9.18 -9.05 0.82
N LEU A 141 8.47 -9.43 -0.26
CA LEU A 141 7.03 -9.19 -0.38
C LEU A 141 6.26 -10.13 0.57
N VAL A 142 5.77 -9.59 1.68
CA VAL A 142 5.11 -10.37 2.76
C VAL A 142 3.58 -10.34 2.68
N TYR A 143 3.03 -9.37 1.96
CA TYR A 143 1.60 -9.28 1.71
C TYR A 143 1.32 -8.65 0.36
N LYS A 144 0.26 -9.13 -0.29
CA LYS A 144 -0.26 -8.56 -1.52
C LYS A 144 -1.74 -8.88 -1.69
N ALA A 145 -2.53 -7.92 -2.15
CA ALA A 145 -3.95 -8.14 -2.46
C ALA A 145 -4.47 -7.20 -3.55
N PRO A 146 -5.39 -7.65 -4.42
CA PRO A 146 -6.19 -6.73 -5.22
C PRO A 146 -7.10 -5.91 -4.30
N LEU A 147 -7.33 -4.64 -4.65
CA LEU A 147 -8.21 -3.75 -3.90
C LEU A 147 -9.58 -3.66 -4.57
N ASP A 148 -10.64 -3.70 -3.77
CA ASP A 148 -11.97 -3.30 -4.20
C ASP A 148 -12.19 -1.83 -3.83
N TYR A 149 -12.01 -0.92 -4.78
CA TYR A 149 -12.07 0.51 -4.51
C TYR A 149 -13.50 1.07 -4.44
N ARG A 150 -14.53 0.31 -4.84
CA ARG A 150 -15.91 0.78 -4.90
C ARG A 150 -16.47 1.21 -3.53
N PRO A 151 -16.22 0.46 -2.42
CA PRO A 151 -16.63 0.87 -1.09
C PRO A 151 -15.95 2.15 -0.59
N ILE A 152 -14.74 2.47 -1.07
CA ILE A 152 -14.00 3.68 -0.69
C ILE A 152 -14.80 4.94 -1.07
N TRP A 153 -15.49 4.89 -2.21
CA TRP A 153 -16.24 6.01 -2.76
C TRP A 153 -17.75 5.97 -2.49
N GLY A 154 -18.23 4.89 -1.85
CA GLY A 154 -19.66 4.70 -1.58
C GLY A 154 -20.52 4.50 -2.83
N VAL A 155 -19.94 3.97 -3.92
CA VAL A 155 -20.70 3.65 -5.14
C VAL A 155 -21.40 2.31 -4.93
N GLU A 156 -22.70 2.34 -4.61
CA GLU A 156 -23.56 1.15 -4.69
C GLU A 156 -23.59 0.65 -6.14
N VAL A 157 -23.31 -0.65 -6.31
CA VAL A 157 -23.54 -1.31 -7.59
C VAL A 157 -25.05 -1.34 -7.80
N ALA A 158 -25.57 -0.53 -8.71
CA ALA A 158 -26.93 -0.73 -9.19
C ALA A 158 -26.97 -2.13 -9.83
N GLU A 159 -27.65 -3.08 -9.18
CA GLU A 159 -28.00 -4.35 -9.81
C GLU A 159 -28.74 -4.04 -11.10
N VAL A 160 -28.12 -4.39 -12.22
CA VAL A 160 -28.82 -4.39 -13.50
C VAL A 160 -29.70 -5.63 -13.49
N GLU A 161 -30.95 -5.47 -13.02
CA GLU A 161 -31.98 -6.49 -13.20
C GLU A 161 -32.16 -6.72 -14.71
N ASN A 162 -31.87 -7.95 -15.15
CA ASN A 162 -32.26 -8.48 -16.46
C ASN A 162 -33.66 -9.06 -16.40
#